data_AF-A0A6V8DEK3-F1
#
_entry.id   AF-A0A6V8DEK3-F1
#
_cell.length_a   1.000
_cell.length_b   1.000
_cell.length_c   1.000
_cell.angle_alpha   90.00
_cell.angle_beta   90.00
_cell.angle_gamma   90.00
#
_symmetry.space_group_name_H-M   'P 1'
#
loop_
_entity.id
_entity.type
_entity.pdbx_description
1 polymer ?
#
loop_
_entity_poly.entity_id
_entity_poly.type
_entity_poly.pdbx_seq_one_letter_code
_entity_poly.pdbx_strand_id
1 'polypeptide(L)'
;MRSTLVVTLLALFLLPCVSASINVPGGYVSTAPLVSEDHVLIRSSGTFDGSAPPMVRAYGENATLHWVIEGPATSQPDMADVVHVEGGTGPCGTWSDRIVIAWSSGLLEARAPDTGLLLWQANTTVQTWGLTATPVLVDEGLLITTRSGVEIRCPTDGALLHATETGLGWRNPASMVNGTVHVGDESGRLWSWTPGEAPSFVELGGAIRHAPLHLNGGLVVHVQTGRTSMVEWLPLGANGQPQLVSEAHRLASGASPGMPVLLNETSLAIADFSGLQVLTWSAEGWDVTRLASTSVQGPLRFEQGRLTASENGPNGGFLAFDVAEAHAPIALTTGLRGYGTAPPVACGDAWLLVKDEGKVVLEPEEGGPTCPLSVDIMPSTEQTSVDKSPAVWTLSLMAAFLAGATAGYRRGPLHALRWASPFLLVALVALMPSLMGWWVDQAPQPVGETVWDDTWPDDWREGHVVVFELPNETLVIGG
;
A
#
# COMPACT_ATOMS: atom_id res chain seq x y z
N MET A 1 -3.34 -8.21 -52.33
CA MET A 1 -2.09 -7.75 -51.70
C MET A 1 -2.18 -6.38 -51.00
N ARG A 2 -3.17 -5.51 -51.27
CA ARG A 2 -3.33 -4.22 -50.57
C ARG A 2 -4.13 -4.26 -49.25
N SER A 3 -4.91 -5.32 -49.01
CA SER A 3 -5.76 -5.46 -47.81
C SER A 3 -5.02 -6.00 -46.58
N THR A 4 -4.01 -6.84 -46.77
CA THR A 4 -3.22 -7.40 -45.67
C THR A 4 -2.28 -6.37 -45.05
N LEU A 5 -1.63 -5.52 -45.87
CA LEU A 5 -0.71 -4.48 -45.38
C LEU A 5 -1.40 -3.44 -44.45
N VAL A 6 -2.67 -3.11 -44.73
CA VAL A 6 -3.45 -2.15 -43.91
C VAL A 6 -3.90 -2.77 -42.58
N VAL A 7 -4.23 -4.07 -42.57
CA VAL A 7 -4.60 -4.78 -41.34
C VAL A 7 -3.37 -5.04 -40.45
N THR A 8 -2.20 -5.31 -41.04
CA THR A 8 -0.95 -5.45 -40.27
C THR A 8 -0.47 -4.10 -39.72
N LEU A 9 -0.62 -2.98 -40.45
CA LEU A 9 -0.31 -1.65 -39.91
C LEU A 9 -1.29 -1.22 -38.80
N LEU A 10 -2.59 -1.56 -38.91
CA LEU A 10 -3.57 -1.25 -37.86
C LEU A 10 -3.34 -2.11 -36.60
N ALA A 11 -2.87 -3.35 -36.76
CA ALA A 11 -2.51 -4.23 -35.65
C ALA A 11 -1.23 -3.81 -34.92
N LEU A 12 -0.27 -3.18 -35.61
CA LEU A 12 0.93 -2.61 -34.98
C LEU A 12 0.66 -1.32 -34.18
N PHE A 13 -0.39 -0.56 -34.51
CA PHE A 13 -0.83 0.61 -33.75
C PHE A 13 -1.85 0.30 -32.64
N LEU A 14 -2.28 -0.97 -32.53
CA LEU A 14 -3.22 -1.46 -31.53
C LEU A 14 -2.59 -2.50 -30.59
N LEU A 15 -1.27 -2.63 -30.57
CA LEU A 15 -0.58 -3.34 -29.50
C LEU A 15 -0.85 -2.55 -28.22
N PRO A 16 -1.66 -3.06 -27.26
CA PRO A 16 -1.65 -2.46 -25.93
C PRO A 16 -0.20 -2.54 -25.45
N CYS A 17 0.36 -1.44 -24.98
CA CYS A 17 1.46 -1.54 -24.02
C CYS A 17 0.89 -2.38 -22.88
N VAL A 18 1.24 -3.67 -22.84
CA VAL A 18 0.78 -4.57 -21.80
C VAL A 18 1.51 -4.13 -20.55
N SER A 19 0.82 -3.38 -19.70
CA SER A 19 1.30 -3.05 -18.37
C SER A 19 1.38 -4.36 -17.58
N ALA A 20 2.57 -4.71 -17.08
CA ALA A 20 2.71 -5.84 -16.18
C ALA A 20 1.93 -5.56 -14.89
N SER A 21 1.20 -6.55 -14.38
CA SER A 21 0.45 -6.40 -13.14
C SER A 21 0.63 -7.60 -12.20
N ILE A 22 0.74 -7.31 -10.92
CA ILE A 22 0.80 -8.32 -9.86
C ILE A 22 -0.29 -8.05 -8.83
N ASN A 23 -0.81 -9.11 -8.22
CA ASN A 23 -1.72 -9.00 -7.09
C ASN A 23 -0.95 -9.36 -5.82
N VAL A 24 -0.88 -8.41 -4.89
CA VAL A 24 -0.21 -8.58 -3.60
C VAL A 24 -1.24 -9.07 -2.58
N PRO A 25 -1.03 -10.25 -1.97
CA PRO A 25 -1.94 -10.77 -0.95
C PRO A 25 -1.74 -10.06 0.40
N GLY A 26 -2.67 -10.26 1.34
CA GLY A 26 -2.48 -9.83 2.73
C GLY A 26 -3.15 -8.51 3.12
N GLY A 27 -4.25 -8.14 2.45
CA GLY A 27 -5.06 -6.97 2.79
C GLY A 27 -4.73 -5.74 1.95
N TYR A 28 -4.87 -4.55 2.54
CA TYR A 28 -4.76 -3.31 1.80
C TYR A 28 -3.31 -2.95 1.46
N VAL A 29 -3.04 -2.35 0.30
CA VAL A 29 -1.74 -1.72 0.01
C VAL A 29 -1.91 -0.20 -0.03
N SER A 30 -1.75 0.42 1.13
CA SER A 30 -2.06 1.85 1.33
C SER A 30 -0.82 2.75 1.45
N THR A 31 0.38 2.18 1.40
CA THR A 31 1.68 2.87 1.48
C THR A 31 2.41 2.78 0.15
N ALA A 32 3.25 3.76 -0.14
CA ALA A 32 4.04 3.77 -1.38
C ALA A 32 5.02 2.58 -1.36
N PRO A 33 5.14 1.80 -2.45
CA PRO A 33 6.22 0.83 -2.56
C PRO A 33 7.60 1.50 -2.47
N LEU A 34 8.58 0.76 -1.99
CA LEU A 34 9.98 1.18 -2.00
C LEU A 34 10.70 0.46 -3.15
N VAL A 35 11.32 1.21 -4.04
CA VAL A 35 12.11 0.67 -5.15
C VAL A 35 13.59 0.72 -4.77
N SER A 36 14.28 -0.42 -4.84
CA SER A 36 15.74 -0.53 -4.75
C SER A 36 16.32 -0.97 -6.09
N GLU A 37 17.65 -1.13 -6.18
CA GLU A 37 18.32 -1.56 -7.42
C GLU A 37 17.91 -2.98 -7.86
N ASP A 38 17.67 -3.89 -6.91
CA ASP A 38 17.46 -5.32 -7.18
C ASP A 38 16.04 -5.80 -6.90
N HIS A 39 15.23 -5.03 -6.19
CA HIS A 39 13.89 -5.45 -5.80
C HIS A 39 12.95 -4.27 -5.53
N VAL A 40 11.65 -4.58 -5.49
CA VAL A 40 10.61 -3.66 -5.05
C VAL A 40 9.97 -4.22 -3.78
N LEU A 41 9.96 -3.41 -2.73
CA LEU A 41 9.29 -3.74 -1.48
C LEU A 41 7.87 -3.22 -1.49
N ILE A 42 6.91 -4.11 -1.24
CA ILE A 42 5.51 -3.76 -1.14
C ILE A 42 4.99 -4.18 0.24
N ARG A 43 4.38 -3.23 0.95
CA ARG A 43 3.75 -3.45 2.25
C ARG A 43 2.26 -3.65 2.09
N SER A 44 1.75 -4.79 2.54
CA SER A 44 0.32 -4.96 2.81
C SER A 44 0.04 -4.57 4.26
N SER A 45 -0.91 -3.67 4.46
CA SER A 45 -1.26 -3.10 5.76
C SER A 45 -2.04 -4.07 6.66
N GLY A 46 -2.43 -5.24 6.17
CA GLY A 46 -3.37 -6.13 6.86
C GLY A 46 -4.82 -5.65 6.69
N THR A 47 -5.74 -6.32 7.40
CA THR A 47 -7.18 -6.02 7.35
C THR A 47 -7.71 -5.57 8.71
N PHE A 48 -8.75 -4.74 8.72
CA PHE A 48 -9.40 -4.28 9.96
C PHE A 48 -10.02 -5.42 10.80
N ASP A 49 -10.37 -6.54 10.16
CA ASP A 49 -10.90 -7.72 10.83
C ASP A 49 -9.82 -8.69 11.32
N GLY A 50 -8.53 -8.38 11.08
CA GLY A 50 -7.40 -9.21 11.46
C GLY A 50 -7.29 -10.53 10.71
N SER A 51 -8.07 -10.74 9.65
CA SER A 51 -7.99 -11.96 8.82
C SER A 51 -6.68 -12.09 8.05
N ALA A 52 -6.03 -10.98 7.74
CA ALA A 52 -4.69 -10.94 7.16
C ALA A 52 -3.75 -10.08 8.01
N PRO A 53 -2.57 -10.60 8.42
CA PRO A 53 -1.57 -9.81 9.11
C PRO A 53 -0.93 -8.80 8.14
N PRO A 54 -0.35 -7.70 8.64
CA PRO A 54 0.46 -6.83 7.82
C PRO A 54 1.74 -7.55 7.40
N MET A 55 2.23 -7.29 6.19
CA MET A 55 3.41 -7.97 5.64
C MET A 55 4.22 -7.04 4.76
N VAL A 56 5.53 -7.29 4.65
CA VAL A 56 6.43 -6.65 3.68
C VAL A 56 7.00 -7.74 2.78
N ARG A 57 6.90 -7.55 1.46
CA ARG A 57 7.38 -8.50 0.46
C ARG A 57 8.39 -7.84 -0.47
N ALA A 58 9.50 -8.51 -0.72
CA ALA A 58 10.44 -8.13 -1.76
C ALA A 58 10.18 -8.92 -3.05
N TYR A 59 9.93 -8.20 -4.12
CA TYR A 59 9.76 -8.75 -5.46
C TYR A 59 10.93 -8.35 -6.35
N GLY A 60 11.53 -9.32 -7.03
CA GLY A 60 12.50 -9.07 -8.08
C GLY A 60 11.88 -9.18 -9.47
N GLU A 61 12.73 -9.54 -10.44
CA GLU A 61 12.38 -9.73 -11.84
C GLU A 61 11.23 -10.72 -12.02
N ASN A 62 10.36 -10.47 -13.00
CA ASN A 62 9.21 -11.33 -13.26
C ASN A 62 8.28 -11.52 -12.05
N ALA A 63 8.26 -10.57 -11.12
CA ALA A 63 7.50 -10.64 -9.88
C ALA A 63 7.89 -11.83 -8.99
N THR A 64 9.15 -12.31 -9.07
CA THR A 64 9.63 -13.37 -8.20
C THR A 64 9.72 -12.87 -6.77
N LEU A 65 9.03 -13.55 -5.85
CA LEU A 65 9.12 -13.25 -4.43
C LEU A 65 10.50 -13.69 -3.90
N HIS A 66 11.33 -12.74 -3.43
CA HIS A 66 12.63 -13.03 -2.85
C HIS A 66 12.50 -13.40 -1.37
N TRP A 67 11.80 -12.56 -0.60
CA TRP A 67 11.55 -12.78 0.82
C TRP A 67 10.25 -12.10 1.26
N VAL A 68 9.74 -12.56 2.40
CA VAL A 68 8.54 -12.03 3.04
C VAL A 68 8.76 -11.89 4.54
N ILE A 69 8.26 -10.78 5.09
CA ILE A 69 8.24 -10.52 6.53
C ILE A 69 6.78 -10.39 6.93
N GLU A 70 6.35 -11.22 7.88
CA GLU A 70 5.05 -11.09 8.52
C GLU A 70 5.19 -10.24 9.78
N GLY A 71 4.39 -9.18 9.85
CA GLY A 71 4.30 -8.31 11.02
C GLY A 71 3.39 -8.90 12.10
N PRO A 72 3.50 -8.44 13.35
CA PRO A 72 2.62 -8.88 14.41
C PRO A 72 1.16 -8.56 14.10
N ALA A 73 0.24 -9.46 14.48
CA ALA A 73 -1.18 -9.23 14.31
C ALA A 73 -1.65 -8.01 15.12
N THR A 74 -2.43 -7.14 14.48
CA THR A 74 -2.99 -5.94 15.08
C THR A 74 -4.48 -5.84 14.76
N SER A 75 -5.23 -5.12 15.58
CA SER A 75 -6.64 -4.83 15.32
C SER A 75 -6.85 -3.71 14.30
N GLN A 76 -5.76 -3.22 13.70
CA GLN A 76 -5.74 -2.02 12.89
C GLN A 76 -4.70 -2.13 11.77
N PRO A 77 -5.02 -1.68 10.54
CA PRO A 77 -4.06 -1.73 9.46
C PRO A 77 -2.84 -0.84 9.71
N ASP A 78 -1.70 -1.28 9.20
CA ASP A 78 -0.48 -0.50 9.23
C ASP A 78 -0.51 0.68 8.28
N MET A 79 0.11 1.78 8.70
CA MET A 79 0.00 3.07 8.01
C MET A 79 1.34 3.76 7.72
N ALA A 80 2.41 3.34 8.39
CA ALA A 80 3.75 3.89 8.17
C ALA A 80 4.36 3.30 6.90
N ASP A 81 5.11 4.10 6.15
CA ASP A 81 5.85 3.57 4.99
C ASP A 81 7.02 2.68 5.46
N VAL A 82 7.49 1.81 4.56
CA VAL A 82 8.79 1.15 4.74
C VAL A 82 9.87 2.13 4.31
N VAL A 83 10.85 2.38 5.19
CA VAL A 83 11.86 3.41 4.97
C VAL A 83 13.19 2.76 4.63
N HIS A 84 13.82 3.19 3.53
CA HIS A 84 15.21 2.88 3.25
C HIS A 84 16.12 3.81 4.04
N VAL A 85 17.11 3.24 4.72
CA VAL A 85 18.14 3.97 5.45
C VAL A 85 19.49 3.52 4.91
N GLU A 86 20.10 4.39 4.11
CA GLU A 86 21.43 4.15 3.55
C GLU A 86 22.46 3.92 4.67
N GLY A 87 23.49 3.13 4.34
CA GLY A 87 24.62 2.89 5.23
C GLY A 87 25.34 4.20 5.58
N GLY A 88 25.63 4.41 6.86
CA GLY A 88 26.17 5.67 7.34
C GLY A 88 26.84 5.58 8.71
N THR A 89 27.37 6.70 9.15
CA THR A 89 27.98 6.88 10.46
C THR A 89 27.34 8.07 11.16
N GLY A 90 27.05 7.92 12.43
CA GLY A 90 26.45 8.97 13.26
C GLY A 90 26.87 8.88 14.72
N PRO A 91 26.23 9.65 15.62
CA PRO A 91 26.65 9.79 17.01
C PRO A 91 26.74 8.48 17.81
N CYS A 92 25.95 7.48 17.43
CA CYS A 92 25.83 6.21 18.16
C CYS A 92 26.48 5.01 17.43
N GLY A 93 27.22 5.23 16.34
CA GLY A 93 27.96 4.18 15.66
C GLY A 93 27.89 4.25 14.13
N THR A 94 28.23 3.13 13.49
CA THR A 94 28.15 2.95 12.04
C THR A 94 27.17 1.84 11.73
N TRP A 95 26.37 2.03 10.70
CA TRP A 95 25.33 1.11 10.30
C TRP A 95 25.44 0.81 8.80
N SER A 96 25.21 -0.45 8.43
CA SER A 96 25.04 -0.84 7.03
C SER A 96 23.70 -0.36 6.48
N ASP A 97 23.56 -0.46 5.17
CA ASP A 97 22.28 -0.31 4.50
C ASP A 97 21.18 -1.18 5.13
N ARG A 98 19.96 -0.62 5.25
CA ARG A 98 18.83 -1.26 5.94
C ARG A 98 17.50 -0.69 5.53
N ILE A 99 16.45 -1.48 5.73
CA ILE A 99 15.09 -0.97 5.79
C ILE A 99 14.63 -0.87 7.23
N VAL A 100 13.84 0.15 7.54
CA VAL A 100 13.17 0.32 8.82
C VAL A 100 11.68 0.10 8.64
N ILE A 101 11.12 -0.75 9.48
CA ILE A 101 9.69 -1.06 9.48
C ILE A 101 9.12 -0.69 10.84
N ALA A 102 8.18 0.25 10.82
CA ALA A 102 7.38 0.62 11.98
C ALA A 102 6.02 -0.07 11.89
N TRP A 103 5.70 -0.92 12.87
CA TRP A 103 4.47 -1.69 12.93
C TRP A 103 3.46 -1.03 13.88
N SER A 104 2.17 -1.07 13.55
CA SER A 104 1.09 -0.56 14.40
C SER A 104 0.95 -1.34 15.72
N SER A 105 1.65 -2.46 15.86
CA SER A 105 1.82 -3.21 17.11
C SER A 105 2.77 -2.56 18.11
N GLY A 106 3.53 -1.53 17.70
CA GLY A 106 4.57 -0.90 18.52
C GLY A 106 5.96 -1.52 18.32
N LEU A 107 6.07 -2.54 17.47
CA LEU A 107 7.35 -3.09 17.06
C LEU A 107 8.02 -2.15 16.03
N LEU A 108 9.29 -1.85 16.25
CA LEU A 108 10.18 -1.18 15.32
C LEU A 108 11.31 -2.14 14.97
N GLU A 109 11.59 -2.31 13.69
CA GLU A 109 12.65 -3.22 13.24
C GLU A 109 13.54 -2.57 12.19
N ALA A 110 14.82 -2.92 12.22
CA ALA A 110 15.71 -2.76 11.08
C ALA A 110 16.01 -4.12 10.47
N ARG A 111 15.91 -4.20 9.15
CA ARG A 111 16.14 -5.43 8.37
C ARG A 111 17.15 -5.18 7.26
N ALA A 112 17.91 -6.19 6.89
CA ALA A 112 18.75 -6.15 5.70
C ALA A 112 17.85 -6.07 4.45
N PRO A 113 18.06 -5.11 3.52
CA PRO A 113 17.16 -4.93 2.37
C PRO A 113 17.16 -6.15 1.44
N ASP A 114 18.31 -6.77 1.22
CA ASP A 114 18.43 -7.85 0.22
C ASP A 114 17.82 -9.18 0.69
N THR A 115 17.79 -9.43 1.99
CA THR A 115 17.45 -10.74 2.57
C THR A 115 16.26 -10.71 3.53
N GLY A 116 15.84 -9.53 3.99
CA GLY A 116 14.83 -9.38 5.04
C GLY A 116 15.30 -9.80 6.45
N LEU A 117 16.58 -10.15 6.61
CA LEU A 117 17.13 -10.62 7.89
C LEU A 117 17.08 -9.51 8.95
N LEU A 118 16.71 -9.90 10.18
CA LEU A 118 16.65 -8.99 11.32
C LEU A 118 18.05 -8.49 11.70
N LEU A 119 18.23 -7.17 11.73
CA LEU A 119 19.44 -6.53 12.25
C LEU A 119 19.26 -6.17 13.73
N TRP A 120 18.16 -5.48 14.05
CA TRP A 120 17.74 -5.19 15.41
C TRP A 120 16.25 -4.91 15.47
N GLN A 121 15.67 -5.00 16.67
CA GLN A 121 14.29 -4.64 16.94
C GLN A 121 14.15 -3.93 18.27
N ALA A 122 13.08 -3.16 18.39
CA ALA A 122 12.71 -2.41 19.57
C ALA A 122 11.20 -2.37 19.73
N ASN A 123 10.73 -2.38 20.98
CA ASN A 123 9.32 -2.14 21.29
C ASN A 123 9.13 -0.72 21.80
N THR A 124 8.02 -0.10 21.41
CA THR A 124 7.56 1.20 21.92
C THR A 124 6.26 1.04 22.71
N THR A 125 5.89 2.09 23.43
CA THR A 125 4.60 2.13 24.14
C THR A 125 3.43 2.00 23.16
N VAL A 126 2.43 1.20 23.53
CA VAL A 126 1.20 0.98 22.77
C VAL A 126 0.01 1.44 23.60
N GLN A 127 -0.79 2.35 23.04
CA GLN A 127 -2.06 2.76 23.64
C GLN A 127 -3.13 2.82 22.55
N THR A 128 -3.86 1.71 22.40
CA THR A 128 -4.74 1.40 21.26
C THR A 128 -3.98 1.19 19.95
N TRP A 129 -2.92 1.97 19.71
CA TRP A 129 -2.04 1.94 18.55
C TRP A 129 -0.59 2.01 19.02
N GLY A 130 0.30 1.34 18.29
CA GLY A 130 1.74 1.50 18.37
C GLY A 130 2.23 2.56 17.39
N LEU A 131 3.14 2.18 16.48
CA LEU A 131 3.73 3.11 15.53
C LEU A 131 2.85 3.27 14.30
N THR A 132 2.40 4.49 14.04
CA THR A 132 1.52 4.83 12.89
C THR A 132 2.13 5.87 11.96
N ALA A 133 3.30 6.40 12.30
CA ALA A 133 4.02 7.40 11.54
C ALA A 133 5.30 6.82 10.95
N THR A 134 5.65 7.26 9.74
CA THR A 134 6.88 6.90 9.05
C THR A 134 8.10 7.42 9.83
N PRO A 135 9.06 6.57 10.22
CA PRO A 135 10.34 6.99 10.82
C PRO A 135 11.14 7.90 9.89
N VAL A 136 11.95 8.78 10.47
CA VAL A 136 12.82 9.69 9.69
C VAL A 136 14.24 9.60 10.22
N LEU A 137 15.22 9.44 9.34
CA LEU A 137 16.62 9.59 9.72
C LEU A 137 16.97 11.08 9.81
N VAL A 138 17.51 11.50 10.96
CA VAL A 138 18.02 12.85 11.23
C VAL A 138 19.47 12.76 11.71
N ASP A 139 20.17 13.89 11.85
CA ASP A 139 21.59 13.93 12.20
C ASP A 139 21.88 13.25 13.57
N GLU A 140 20.93 13.28 14.47
CA GLU A 140 20.98 12.76 15.84
C GLU A 140 20.63 11.27 15.92
N GLY A 141 20.05 10.69 14.87
CA GLY A 141 19.66 9.28 14.81
C GLY A 141 18.34 9.04 14.09
N LEU A 142 17.68 7.93 14.41
CA LEU A 142 16.38 7.57 13.86
C LEU A 142 15.27 8.20 14.72
N LEU A 143 14.63 9.25 14.20
CA LEU A 143 13.50 9.92 14.82
C LEU A 143 12.21 9.12 14.56
N ILE A 144 11.52 8.77 15.64
CA ILE A 144 10.24 8.06 15.60
C ILE A 144 9.19 8.81 16.43
N THR A 145 7.97 8.88 15.92
CA THR A 145 6.82 9.33 16.69
C THR A 145 6.12 8.12 17.29
N THR A 146 6.08 8.05 18.61
CA THR A 146 5.31 7.05 19.35
C THR A 146 3.90 7.55 19.62
N ARG A 147 3.05 6.70 20.21
CA ARG A 147 1.67 7.08 20.50
C ARG A 147 1.56 8.30 21.43
N SER A 148 2.52 8.49 22.35
CA SER A 148 2.47 9.50 23.40
C SER A 148 3.73 10.37 23.47
N GLY A 149 4.51 10.43 22.40
CA GLY A 149 5.81 11.09 22.44
C GLY A 149 6.60 10.96 21.15
N VAL A 150 7.86 11.37 21.24
CA VAL A 150 8.88 11.16 20.21
C VAL A 150 10.11 10.53 20.85
N GLU A 151 10.77 9.66 20.09
CA GLU A 151 12.03 9.03 20.48
C GLU A 151 13.06 9.24 19.38
N ILE A 152 14.32 9.42 19.76
CA ILE A 152 15.46 9.31 18.86
C ILE A 152 16.18 8.03 19.26
N ARG A 153 16.32 7.11 18.31
CA ARG A 153 16.97 5.81 18.51
C ARG A 153 18.22 5.69 17.65
N CYS A 154 19.15 4.87 18.11
CA CYS A 154 20.36 4.61 17.38
C CYS A 154 20.07 3.77 16.13
N PRO A 155 20.43 4.24 14.92
CA PRO A 155 20.24 3.43 13.72
C PRO A 155 21.05 2.14 13.71
N THR A 156 22.17 2.07 14.46
CA THR A 156 23.05 0.89 14.54
C THR A 156 22.38 -0.31 15.20
N ASP A 157 21.74 -0.12 16.36
CA ASP A 157 21.28 -1.19 17.24
C ASP A 157 19.85 -0.99 17.82
N GLY A 158 19.18 0.11 17.49
CA GLY A 158 17.84 0.43 17.97
C GLY A 158 17.78 0.94 19.43
N ALA A 159 18.93 1.18 20.06
CA ALA A 159 18.99 1.70 21.43
C ALA A 159 18.34 3.08 21.54
N LEU A 160 17.61 3.33 22.62
CA LEU A 160 17.01 4.64 22.89
C LEU A 160 18.10 5.66 23.26
N LEU A 161 18.20 6.75 22.51
CA LEU A 161 19.15 7.84 22.77
C LEU A 161 18.47 8.97 23.54
N HIS A 162 17.33 9.44 23.04
CA HIS A 162 16.55 10.51 23.63
C HIS A 162 15.06 10.23 23.50
N ALA A 163 14.27 10.75 24.44
CA ALA A 163 12.81 10.68 24.37
C ALA A 163 12.20 11.88 25.08
N THR A 164 11.00 12.23 24.66
CA THR A 164 10.12 13.13 25.42
C THR A 164 8.66 12.72 25.23
N GLU A 165 7.84 13.05 26.22
CA GLU A 165 6.39 12.88 26.12
C GLU A 165 5.76 14.07 25.40
N THR A 166 4.78 13.79 24.56
CA THR A 166 3.95 14.77 23.87
C THR A 166 2.48 14.41 24.07
N GLY A 167 1.57 15.10 23.38
CA GLY A 167 0.19 14.63 23.27
C GLY A 167 0.06 13.38 22.41
N LEU A 168 -1.17 12.87 22.36
CA LEU A 168 -1.51 11.64 21.67
C LEU A 168 -1.43 11.82 20.14
N GLY A 169 -0.56 11.04 19.48
CA GLY A 169 -0.30 11.12 18.04
C GLY A 169 -0.99 10.04 17.20
N TRP A 170 -1.40 10.37 15.98
CA TRP A 170 -1.86 9.40 14.98
C TRP A 170 -1.43 9.84 13.57
N ARG A 171 -0.73 8.97 12.84
CA ARG A 171 -0.16 9.25 11.50
C ARG A 171 0.68 10.53 11.42
N ASN A 172 1.28 10.95 12.52
CA ASN A 172 1.93 12.25 12.69
C ASN A 172 3.46 12.09 12.74
N PRO A 173 4.15 11.88 11.60
CA PRO A 173 5.61 11.88 11.60
C PRO A 173 6.12 13.22 12.14
N ALA A 174 7.24 13.17 12.86
CA ALA A 174 7.92 14.35 13.33
C ALA A 174 8.94 14.83 12.28
N SER A 175 9.26 16.11 12.30
CA SER A 175 10.38 16.68 11.54
C SER A 175 11.41 17.26 12.49
N MET A 176 12.65 17.40 12.04
CA MET A 176 13.68 18.11 12.79
C MET A 176 14.20 19.29 11.99
N VAL A 177 14.26 20.44 12.64
CA VAL A 177 14.78 21.69 12.07
C VAL A 177 15.78 22.27 13.06
N ASN A 178 17.03 22.43 12.62
CA ASN A 178 18.12 22.99 13.43
C ASN A 178 18.24 22.34 14.83
N GLY A 179 18.16 21.01 14.90
CA GLY A 179 18.25 20.24 16.15
C GLY A 179 16.99 20.25 17.03
N THR A 180 15.92 20.93 16.61
CA THR A 180 14.63 20.94 17.31
C THR A 180 13.64 20.03 16.58
N VAL A 181 13.07 19.07 17.30
CA VAL A 181 11.99 18.19 16.81
C VAL A 181 10.66 18.92 16.89
N HIS A 182 9.89 18.86 15.80
CA HIS A 182 8.53 19.38 15.73
C HIS A 182 7.55 18.26 15.39
N VAL A 183 6.47 18.15 16.16
CA VAL A 183 5.46 17.11 15.97
C VAL A 183 4.08 17.60 16.37
N GLY A 184 3.08 17.26 15.56
CA GLY A 184 1.68 17.54 15.83
C GLY A 184 1.03 16.49 16.72
N ASP A 185 -0.10 16.81 17.36
CA ASP A 185 -0.93 15.82 18.04
C ASP A 185 -2.42 15.91 17.66
N GLU A 186 -3.21 14.96 18.16
CA GLU A 186 -4.65 14.87 17.91
C GLU A 186 -5.49 15.98 18.57
N SER A 187 -4.92 16.70 19.54
CA SER A 187 -5.56 17.84 20.20
C SER A 187 -5.28 19.18 19.51
N GLY A 188 -4.35 19.19 18.55
CA GLY A 188 -3.92 20.37 17.82
C GLY A 188 -2.82 21.15 18.47
N ARG A 189 -1.99 20.48 19.28
CA ARG A 189 -0.73 21.04 19.74
C ARG A 189 0.36 20.74 18.74
N LEU A 190 1.10 21.77 18.35
CA LEU A 190 2.39 21.62 17.70
C LEU A 190 3.47 21.66 18.77
N TRP A 191 4.01 20.49 19.10
CA TRP A 191 5.10 20.32 20.05
C TRP A 191 6.43 20.65 19.41
N SER A 192 7.33 21.23 20.21
CA SER A 192 8.71 21.54 19.85
C SER A 192 9.63 21.09 20.97
N TRP A 193 10.68 20.34 20.63
CA TRP A 193 11.57 19.73 21.61
C TRP A 193 13.00 19.59 21.07
N THR A 194 13.95 20.15 21.81
CA THR A 194 15.37 19.91 21.62
C THR A 194 15.83 18.78 22.54
N PRO A 195 16.55 17.75 22.05
CA PRO A 195 17.06 16.69 22.91
C PRO A 195 17.84 17.22 24.13
N GLY A 196 17.41 16.81 25.33
CA GLY A 196 17.97 17.28 26.60
C GLY A 196 17.25 18.48 27.22
N GLU A 197 16.30 19.10 26.52
CA GLU A 197 15.47 20.18 27.02
C GLU A 197 14.03 19.71 27.30
N ALA A 198 13.25 20.55 28.01
CA ALA A 198 11.84 20.29 28.24
C ALA A 198 11.03 20.61 26.96
N PRO A 199 10.03 19.80 26.59
CA PRO A 199 9.20 20.07 25.42
C PRO A 199 8.30 21.29 25.69
N SER A 200 7.97 22.02 24.63
CA SER A 200 6.97 23.08 24.66
C SER A 200 6.00 22.94 23.49
N PHE A 201 4.90 23.70 23.47
CA PHE A 201 3.93 23.62 22.38
C PHE A 201 3.20 24.94 22.13
N VAL A 202 2.65 25.06 20.92
CA VAL A 202 1.63 26.05 20.57
C VAL A 202 0.31 25.34 20.22
N GLU A 203 -0.82 25.99 20.51
CA GLU A 203 -2.17 25.44 20.30
C GLU A 203 -2.78 25.99 19.00
N LEU A 204 -3.21 25.11 18.10
CA LEU A 204 -3.78 25.45 16.79
C LEU A 204 -5.24 25.01 16.60
N GLY A 205 -5.77 24.18 17.52
CA GLY A 205 -7.22 23.92 17.61
C GLY A 205 -7.79 22.84 16.68
N GLY A 206 -6.96 21.96 16.13
CA GLY A 206 -7.39 20.78 15.37
C GLY A 206 -6.25 19.77 15.17
N ALA A 207 -6.55 18.50 14.91
CA ALA A 207 -5.55 17.43 14.84
C ALA A 207 -4.48 17.69 13.78
N ILE A 208 -3.22 17.44 14.09
CA ILE A 208 -2.08 17.60 13.17
C ILE A 208 -1.49 16.21 12.91
N ARG A 209 -1.70 15.70 11.70
CA ARG A 209 -1.48 14.28 11.33
C ARG A 209 -0.47 14.13 10.20
N HIS A 210 0.47 15.06 10.13
CA HIS A 210 1.48 15.15 9.09
C HIS A 210 2.73 15.78 9.70
N ALA A 211 3.89 15.55 9.09
CA ALA A 211 5.12 16.20 9.51
C ALA A 211 5.02 17.71 9.28
N PRO A 212 5.36 18.54 10.28
CA PRO A 212 5.59 19.96 10.05
C PRO A 212 6.69 20.14 9.01
N LEU A 213 6.45 20.94 7.97
CA LEU A 213 7.42 21.16 6.91
C LEU A 213 8.17 22.46 7.11
N HIS A 214 9.49 22.45 7.05
CA HIS A 214 10.28 23.67 7.08
C HIS A 214 10.22 24.38 5.72
N LEU A 215 9.67 25.60 5.70
CA LEU A 215 9.53 26.42 4.50
C LEU A 215 9.88 27.86 4.84
N ASN A 216 10.85 28.44 4.12
CA ASN A 216 11.22 29.84 4.22
C ASN A 216 11.39 30.34 5.68
N GLY A 217 12.11 29.60 6.52
CA GLY A 217 12.38 29.96 7.91
C GLY A 217 11.18 29.81 8.87
N GLY A 218 10.12 29.12 8.44
CA GLY A 218 8.98 28.76 9.29
C GLY A 218 8.55 27.31 9.11
N LEU A 219 7.56 26.89 9.89
CA LEU A 219 6.93 25.57 9.81
C LEU A 219 5.55 25.70 9.17
N VAL A 220 5.29 24.89 8.15
CA VAL A 220 3.95 24.68 7.61
C VAL A 220 3.32 23.48 8.30
N VAL A 221 2.11 23.66 8.79
CA VAL A 221 1.29 22.61 9.40
C VAL A 221 -0.10 22.59 8.77
N HIS A 222 -0.67 21.39 8.64
CA HIS A 222 -2.00 21.16 8.10
C HIS A 222 -2.94 20.70 9.22
N VAL A 223 -3.68 21.65 9.78
CA VAL A 223 -4.54 21.46 10.95
C VAL A 223 -5.90 20.92 10.51
N GLN A 224 -6.17 19.66 10.85
CA GLN A 224 -7.43 19.00 10.54
C GLN A 224 -8.50 19.32 11.60
N THR A 225 -9.62 19.86 11.15
CA THR A 225 -10.85 19.96 11.95
C THR A 225 -11.90 18.98 11.40
N GLY A 226 -13.06 18.89 12.04
CA GLY A 226 -14.04 17.83 11.73
C GLY A 226 -14.49 17.75 10.26
N ARG A 227 -14.67 18.90 9.57
CA ARG A 227 -15.15 18.93 8.17
C ARG A 227 -14.34 19.82 7.24
N THR A 228 -13.30 20.46 7.75
CA THR A 228 -12.41 21.36 7.01
C THR A 228 -11.01 21.25 7.59
N SER A 229 -10.04 21.87 6.97
CA SER A 229 -8.70 22.01 7.52
C SER A 229 -8.16 23.41 7.30
N MET A 230 -7.05 23.71 7.94
CA MET A 230 -6.34 24.97 7.80
C MET A 230 -4.87 24.67 7.55
N VAL A 231 -4.27 25.31 6.56
CA VAL A 231 -2.83 25.34 6.40
C VAL A 231 -2.32 26.61 7.08
N GLU A 232 -1.38 26.44 8.00
CA GLU A 232 -0.76 27.53 8.74
C GLU A 232 0.76 27.48 8.56
N TRP A 233 1.37 28.60 8.20
CA TRP A 233 2.81 28.79 8.31
C TRP A 233 3.11 29.51 9.64
N LEU A 234 4.16 29.09 10.34
CA LEU A 234 4.59 29.60 11.65
C LEU A 234 6.09 29.92 11.59
N PRO A 235 6.54 31.20 11.61
CA PRO A 235 7.95 31.54 11.57
C PRO A 235 8.64 30.97 12.79
N LEU A 236 9.86 30.50 12.57
CA LEU A 236 10.72 30.03 13.64
C LEU A 236 11.49 31.22 14.22
N GLY A 237 11.41 31.38 15.53
CA GLY A 237 12.27 32.30 16.25
C GLY A 237 13.74 31.84 16.23
N ALA A 238 14.65 32.71 16.67
CA ALA A 238 16.08 32.37 16.79
C ALA A 238 16.37 31.18 17.74
N ASN A 239 15.41 30.84 18.61
CA ASN A 239 15.44 29.70 19.51
C ASN A 239 14.79 28.43 18.92
N GLY A 240 14.49 28.41 17.63
CA GLY A 240 13.83 27.29 16.96
C GLY A 240 12.37 27.09 17.33
N GLN A 241 11.75 28.00 18.10
CA GLN A 241 10.36 27.86 18.53
C GLN A 241 9.40 28.52 17.53
N PRO A 242 8.26 27.88 17.20
CA PRO A 242 7.26 28.47 16.34
C PRO A 242 6.59 29.67 17.01
N GLN A 243 6.38 30.73 16.25
CA GLN A 243 5.61 31.90 16.66
C GLN A 243 4.28 31.95 15.92
N LEU A 244 3.22 32.44 16.57
CA LEU A 244 1.92 32.61 15.92
C LEU A 244 1.99 33.73 14.86
N VAL A 245 1.32 33.54 13.73
CA VAL A 245 1.41 34.43 12.56
C VAL A 245 0.20 35.34 12.40
N SER A 246 0.40 36.36 11.57
CA SER A 246 -0.65 37.11 10.91
C SER A 246 -1.60 36.22 10.11
N GLU A 247 -2.84 36.66 9.92
CA GLU A 247 -3.85 35.92 9.15
C GLU A 247 -3.47 35.70 7.66
N ALA A 248 -2.48 36.42 7.12
CA ALA A 248 -2.10 36.38 5.71
C ALA A 248 -1.52 35.02 5.25
N HIS A 249 -0.93 34.25 6.15
CA HIS A 249 -0.35 32.93 5.86
C HIS A 249 -1.21 31.77 6.37
N ARG A 250 -2.50 32.03 6.58
CA ARG A 250 -3.51 31.02 6.85
C ARG A 250 -4.34 30.76 5.60
N LEU A 251 -4.48 29.49 5.23
CA LEU A 251 -5.26 29.08 4.06
C LEU A 251 -6.28 28.02 4.46
N ALA A 252 -7.57 28.34 4.25
CA ALA A 252 -8.63 27.36 4.42
C ALA A 252 -8.50 26.23 3.38
N SER A 253 -8.66 24.99 3.84
CA SER A 253 -8.48 23.77 3.06
C SER A 253 -9.62 22.78 3.35
N GLY A 254 -9.80 21.79 2.47
CA GLY A 254 -10.87 20.80 2.53
C GLY A 254 -10.76 19.83 3.72
N ALA A 255 -11.73 18.92 3.82
CA ALA A 255 -11.68 17.83 4.79
C ALA A 255 -10.56 16.83 4.45
N SER A 256 -10.16 16.01 5.44
CA SER A 256 -9.23 14.89 5.25
C SER A 256 -7.94 15.28 4.50
N PRO A 257 -7.10 16.15 5.09
CA PRO A 257 -5.84 16.55 4.49
C PRO A 257 -4.91 15.36 4.17
N GLY A 258 -4.38 15.34 2.94
CA GLY A 258 -3.26 14.47 2.55
C GLY A 258 -1.94 14.92 3.15
N MET A 259 -0.87 14.12 3.02
CA MET A 259 0.45 14.50 3.54
C MET A 259 1.17 15.43 2.56
N PRO A 260 1.47 16.67 2.95
CA PRO A 260 2.11 17.64 2.07
C PRO A 260 3.56 17.27 1.77
N VAL A 261 4.10 17.83 0.70
CA VAL A 261 5.51 17.67 0.31
C VAL A 261 6.11 19.00 -0.11
N LEU A 262 7.35 19.26 0.28
CA LEU A 262 8.11 20.42 -0.18
C LEU A 262 8.49 20.25 -1.65
N LEU A 263 8.36 21.32 -2.43
CA LEU A 263 8.86 21.38 -3.81
C LEU A 263 10.20 22.11 -3.88
N ASN A 264 10.36 23.14 -3.05
CA ASN A 264 11.59 23.91 -2.84
C ASN A 264 11.49 24.71 -1.53
N GLU A 265 12.46 25.58 -1.24
CA GLU A 265 12.54 26.41 -0.03
C GLU A 265 11.34 27.37 0.18
N THR A 266 10.58 27.66 -0.88
CA THR A 266 9.46 28.64 -0.89
C THR A 266 8.14 28.07 -1.39
N SER A 267 8.10 26.86 -1.95
CA SER A 267 6.89 26.24 -2.45
C SER A 267 6.68 24.82 -1.91
N LEU A 268 5.41 24.47 -1.67
CA LEU A 268 4.99 23.11 -1.30
C LEU A 268 3.73 22.71 -2.04
N ALA A 269 3.45 21.41 -2.09
CA ALA A 269 2.17 20.87 -2.52
C ALA A 269 1.36 20.41 -1.30
N ILE A 270 0.06 20.72 -1.31
CA ILE A 270 -0.92 20.27 -0.32
C ILE A 270 -2.08 19.55 -1.03
N ALA A 271 -2.71 18.65 -0.31
CA ALA A 271 -3.87 17.93 -0.80
C ALA A 271 -4.93 17.78 0.27
N ASP A 272 -6.18 17.66 -0.17
CA ASP A 272 -7.31 17.36 0.68
C ASP A 272 -8.45 16.73 -0.16
N PHE A 273 -9.62 16.54 0.44
CA PHE A 273 -10.79 16.01 -0.25
C PHE A 273 -11.27 16.86 -1.44
N SER A 274 -10.93 18.15 -1.48
CA SER A 274 -11.29 19.10 -2.54
C SER A 274 -10.29 19.18 -3.70
N GLY A 275 -9.07 18.66 -3.55
CA GLY A 275 -8.08 18.73 -4.63
C GLY A 275 -6.63 18.74 -4.18
N LEU A 276 -5.76 18.92 -5.17
CA LEU A 276 -4.32 19.14 -5.06
C LEU A 276 -3.98 20.57 -5.44
N GLN A 277 -3.20 21.24 -4.60
CA GLN A 277 -2.80 22.63 -4.77
C GLN A 277 -1.31 22.80 -4.50
N VAL A 278 -0.66 23.70 -5.23
CA VAL A 278 0.69 24.17 -4.94
C VAL A 278 0.58 25.54 -4.30
N LEU A 279 1.26 25.70 -3.16
CA LEU A 279 1.37 26.94 -2.43
C LEU A 279 2.77 27.49 -2.60
N THR A 280 2.89 28.74 -3.01
CA THR A 280 4.16 29.47 -3.02
C THR A 280 4.10 30.59 -2.00
N TRP A 281 5.06 30.59 -1.08
CA TRP A 281 5.17 31.57 -0.03
C TRP A 281 5.63 32.91 -0.60
N SER A 282 4.99 33.99 -0.16
CA SER A 282 5.40 35.39 -0.38
C SER A 282 5.25 36.18 0.92
N ALA A 283 5.81 37.39 0.98
CA ALA A 283 5.65 38.26 2.15
C ALA A 283 4.17 38.66 2.38
N GLU A 284 3.38 38.70 1.31
CA GLU A 284 1.98 39.08 1.29
C GLU A 284 1.02 37.92 1.63
N GLY A 285 1.50 36.68 1.65
CA GLY A 285 0.70 35.48 1.92
C GLY A 285 1.03 34.32 0.97
N TRP A 286 0.03 33.48 0.70
CA TRP A 286 0.15 32.35 -0.23
C TRP A 286 -0.28 32.72 -1.65
N ASP A 287 0.57 32.45 -2.63
CA ASP A 287 0.14 32.28 -4.02
C ASP A 287 -0.28 30.82 -4.24
N VAL A 288 -1.47 30.61 -4.79
CA VAL A 288 -2.15 29.31 -4.80
C VAL A 288 -2.46 28.88 -6.22
N THR A 289 -1.85 27.78 -6.65
CA THR A 289 -2.12 27.14 -7.95
C THR A 289 -2.86 25.83 -7.73
N ARG A 290 -4.10 25.71 -8.20
CA ARG A 290 -4.85 24.44 -8.16
C ARG A 290 -4.45 23.56 -9.34
N LEU A 291 -3.97 22.34 -9.06
CA LEU A 291 -3.56 21.37 -10.06
C LEU A 291 -4.67 20.36 -10.39
N ALA A 292 -5.43 19.94 -9.37
CA ALA A 292 -6.54 19.01 -9.52
C ALA A 292 -7.68 19.32 -8.53
N SER A 293 -8.88 18.85 -8.86
CA SER A 293 -10.10 19.03 -8.03
C SER A 293 -10.66 17.69 -7.51
N THR A 294 -9.86 16.62 -7.59
CA THR A 294 -10.23 15.29 -7.15
C THR A 294 -9.67 15.01 -5.75
N SER A 295 -10.35 14.15 -4.99
CA SER A 295 -9.98 13.86 -3.61
C SER A 295 -8.62 13.19 -3.52
N VAL A 296 -7.69 13.78 -2.76
CA VAL A 296 -6.36 13.24 -2.47
C VAL A 296 -6.15 13.29 -0.95
N GLN A 297 -6.05 12.13 -0.31
CA GLN A 297 -6.00 11.99 1.16
C GLN A 297 -4.78 11.19 1.66
N GLY A 298 -3.92 10.76 0.72
CA GLY A 298 -2.67 10.06 0.99
C GLY A 298 -1.45 10.98 0.99
N PRO A 299 -0.24 10.43 1.11
CA PRO A 299 0.98 11.19 0.90
C PRO A 299 1.11 11.68 -0.55
N LEU A 300 1.58 12.91 -0.68
CA LEU A 300 2.12 13.43 -1.93
C LEU A 300 3.58 13.01 -2.03
N ARG A 301 4.05 12.79 -3.26
CA ARG A 301 5.47 12.48 -3.52
C ARG A 301 6.03 13.51 -4.48
N PHE A 302 7.21 14.04 -4.15
CA PHE A 302 7.98 14.88 -5.04
C PHE A 302 9.36 14.25 -5.23
N GLU A 303 9.66 13.84 -6.44
CA GLU A 303 10.89 13.14 -6.78
C GLU A 303 11.26 13.45 -8.23
N GLN A 304 12.56 13.70 -8.48
CA GLN A 304 13.07 13.99 -9.83
C GLN A 304 12.31 15.11 -10.58
N GLY A 305 11.86 16.14 -9.85
CA GLY A 305 11.11 17.25 -10.45
C GLY A 305 9.63 16.96 -10.74
N ARG A 306 9.13 15.78 -10.36
CA ARG A 306 7.75 15.35 -10.60
C ARG A 306 6.97 15.26 -9.30
N LEU A 307 5.78 15.84 -9.30
CA LEU A 307 4.82 15.75 -8.20
C LEU A 307 3.76 14.69 -8.53
N THR A 308 3.62 13.68 -7.67
CA THR A 308 2.66 12.59 -7.89
C THR A 308 1.73 12.39 -6.69
N ALA A 309 0.53 11.90 -6.96
CA ALA A 309 -0.50 11.65 -5.97
C ALA A 309 -1.47 10.53 -6.40
N SER A 310 -2.12 9.90 -5.41
CA SER A 310 -3.22 8.95 -5.65
C SER A 310 -4.56 9.64 -5.45
N GLU A 311 -5.45 9.52 -6.43
CA GLU A 311 -6.84 9.95 -6.23
C GLU A 311 -7.56 8.89 -5.40
N ASN A 312 -8.16 9.33 -4.28
CA ASN A 312 -8.86 8.45 -3.38
C ASN A 312 -10.38 8.51 -3.64
N GLY A 313 -10.92 7.44 -4.24
CA GLY A 313 -12.34 7.28 -4.52
C GLY A 313 -12.63 6.02 -5.34
N PRO A 314 -13.91 5.65 -5.55
CA PRO A 314 -14.26 4.39 -6.23
C PRO A 314 -13.77 4.32 -7.68
N ASN A 315 -13.59 5.48 -8.32
CA ASN A 315 -13.05 5.60 -9.68
C ASN A 315 -11.74 6.40 -9.68
N GLY A 316 -11.04 6.50 -8.54
CA GLY A 316 -9.83 7.30 -8.41
C GLY A 316 -8.69 6.70 -9.22
N GLY A 317 -8.05 7.51 -10.08
CA GLY A 317 -6.82 7.16 -10.76
C GLY A 317 -5.59 7.70 -10.02
N PHE A 318 -4.66 8.24 -10.79
CA PHE A 318 -3.39 8.77 -10.30
C PHE A 318 -3.14 10.12 -10.97
N LEU A 319 -2.42 10.99 -10.25
CA LEU A 319 -2.03 12.30 -10.74
C LEU A 319 -0.51 12.37 -10.79
N ALA A 320 0.02 12.99 -11.84
CA ALA A 320 1.43 13.27 -12.02
C ALA A 320 1.60 14.62 -12.73
N PHE A 321 2.53 15.45 -12.26
CA PHE A 321 2.80 16.77 -12.81
C PHE A 321 4.30 17.03 -12.89
N ASP A 322 4.76 17.63 -13.99
CA ASP A 322 6.12 18.12 -14.14
C ASP A 322 6.25 19.52 -13.53
N VAL A 323 6.95 19.63 -12.40
CA VAL A 323 7.08 20.90 -11.67
C VAL A 323 7.96 21.91 -12.42
N ALA A 324 8.93 21.45 -13.21
CA ALA A 324 9.80 22.33 -14.00
C ALA A 324 9.07 22.94 -15.20
N GLU A 325 8.14 22.20 -15.80
CA GLU A 325 7.28 22.68 -16.89
C GLU A 325 5.97 23.32 -16.38
N ALA A 326 6.09 24.20 -15.39
CA ALA A 326 4.95 24.94 -14.82
C ALA A 326 3.79 24.04 -14.35
N HIS A 327 4.12 22.85 -13.82
CA HIS A 327 3.15 21.85 -13.35
C HIS A 327 2.32 21.24 -14.49
N ALA A 328 2.92 21.03 -15.66
CA ALA A 328 2.26 20.36 -16.78
C ALA A 328 1.81 18.94 -16.37
N PRO A 329 0.55 18.54 -16.65
CA PRO A 329 0.07 17.22 -16.29
C PRO A 329 0.73 16.13 -17.14
N ILE A 330 1.21 15.08 -16.47
CA ILE A 330 1.75 13.87 -17.09
C ILE A 330 0.63 12.84 -17.18
N ALA A 331 0.35 12.35 -18.38
CA ALA A 331 -0.74 11.41 -18.61
C ALA A 331 -0.35 9.99 -18.19
N LEU A 332 -1.08 9.43 -17.23
CA LEU A 332 -1.02 8.02 -16.86
C LEU A 332 -2.18 7.28 -17.54
N THR A 333 -1.85 6.41 -18.48
CA THR A 333 -2.72 5.56 -19.29
C THR A 333 -3.23 4.31 -18.57
N THR A 334 -2.73 4.00 -17.37
CA THR A 334 -3.21 2.83 -16.62
C THR A 334 -4.73 2.81 -16.47
N GLY A 335 -5.32 1.61 -16.59
CA GLY A 335 -6.72 1.34 -16.27
C GLY A 335 -6.98 1.07 -14.79
N LEU A 336 -5.94 1.09 -13.94
CA LEU A 336 -6.08 0.85 -12.51
C LEU A 336 -6.85 2.01 -11.85
N ARG A 337 -7.99 1.68 -11.24
CA ARG A 337 -8.91 2.63 -10.60
C ARG A 337 -9.38 2.07 -9.26
N GLY A 338 -9.62 2.93 -8.29
CA GLY A 338 -10.17 2.53 -7.00
C GLY A 338 -9.65 3.38 -5.85
N TYR A 339 -10.05 2.98 -4.64
CA TYR A 339 -9.55 3.56 -3.40
C TYR A 339 -8.05 3.28 -3.25
N GLY A 340 -7.32 4.27 -2.74
CA GLY A 340 -5.88 4.18 -2.58
C GLY A 340 -5.27 5.50 -2.17
N THR A 341 -4.26 5.42 -1.30
CA THR A 341 -3.49 6.56 -0.83
C THR A 341 -2.05 6.58 -1.32
N ALA A 342 -1.52 5.44 -1.80
CA ALA A 342 -0.16 5.33 -2.29
C ALA A 342 0.06 6.14 -3.58
N PRO A 343 0.95 7.16 -3.58
CA PRO A 343 1.29 7.90 -4.80
C PRO A 343 2.09 7.01 -5.77
N PRO A 344 2.08 7.32 -7.08
CA PRO A 344 3.00 6.74 -8.06
C PRO A 344 4.46 6.87 -7.64
N VAL A 345 5.23 5.79 -7.78
CA VAL A 345 6.67 5.75 -7.47
C VAL A 345 7.46 5.49 -8.74
N ALA A 346 8.55 6.22 -8.95
CA ALA A 346 9.44 6.00 -10.09
C ALA A 346 10.16 4.65 -9.93
N CYS A 347 10.25 3.89 -11.02
CA CYS A 347 10.99 2.63 -11.09
C CYS A 347 11.69 2.53 -12.45
N GLY A 348 12.92 3.05 -12.53
CA GLY A 348 13.59 3.30 -13.80
C GLY A 348 12.74 4.22 -14.69
N ASP A 349 12.57 3.86 -15.96
CA ASP A 349 11.72 4.56 -16.92
C ASP A 349 10.24 4.15 -16.84
N ALA A 350 9.76 3.76 -15.66
CA ALA A 350 8.37 3.35 -15.44
C ALA A 350 7.82 3.91 -14.12
N TRP A 351 6.49 3.95 -14.02
CA TRP A 351 5.76 4.22 -12.81
C TRP A 351 5.24 2.93 -12.21
N LEU A 352 5.51 2.75 -10.92
CA LEU A 352 4.90 1.72 -10.10
C LEU A 352 3.64 2.30 -9.44
N LEU A 353 2.50 1.70 -9.76
CA LEU A 353 1.17 2.19 -9.41
C LEU A 353 0.44 1.15 -8.57
N VAL A 354 -0.13 1.58 -7.44
CA VAL A 354 -0.82 0.67 -6.51
C VAL A 354 -2.12 1.27 -5.99
N LYS A 355 -3.12 0.41 -5.78
CA LYS A 355 -4.37 0.72 -5.08
C LYS A 355 -4.60 -0.22 -3.91
N ASP A 356 -5.52 0.17 -3.02
CA ASP A 356 -5.78 -0.55 -1.77
C ASP A 356 -6.19 -2.01 -2.01
N GLU A 357 -6.76 -2.36 -3.17
CA GLU A 357 -7.09 -3.75 -3.53
C GLU A 357 -5.87 -4.68 -3.68
N GLY A 358 -4.65 -4.16 -3.55
CA GLY A 358 -3.40 -4.93 -3.65
C GLY A 358 -2.94 -5.16 -5.09
N LYS A 359 -3.64 -4.56 -6.08
CA LYS A 359 -3.22 -4.61 -7.47
C LYS A 359 -2.13 -3.58 -7.73
N VAL A 360 -1.01 -4.07 -8.25
CA VAL A 360 0.17 -3.28 -8.60
C VAL A 360 0.38 -3.36 -10.10
N VAL A 361 0.64 -2.22 -10.73
CA VAL A 361 0.82 -2.09 -12.18
C VAL A 361 2.11 -1.32 -12.45
N LEU A 362 2.92 -1.84 -13.36
CA LEU A 362 4.01 -1.09 -13.97
C LEU A 362 3.51 -0.40 -15.24
N GLU A 363 3.55 0.92 -15.21
CA GLU A 363 3.22 1.77 -16.35
C GLU A 363 4.51 2.33 -16.96
N PRO A 364 4.89 1.94 -18.19
CA PRO A 364 6.11 2.44 -18.82
C PRO A 364 5.98 3.93 -19.18
N GLU A 365 7.04 4.70 -18.97
CA GLU A 365 7.30 5.93 -19.74
C GLU A 365 7.99 5.53 -21.06
N GLU A 366 8.01 6.39 -22.08
CA GLU A 366 8.53 6.02 -23.40
C GLU A 366 10.02 5.58 -23.36
N GLY A 367 10.27 4.27 -23.38
CA GLY A 367 11.61 3.65 -23.33
C GLY A 367 11.69 2.62 -22.20
N GLY A 368 12.38 1.49 -22.39
CA GLY A 368 12.57 0.52 -21.29
C GLY A 368 13.96 -0.11 -21.33
N PRO A 369 14.31 -0.99 -20.36
CA PRO A 369 13.97 -1.01 -18.93
C PRO A 369 15.07 -0.28 -18.11
N THR A 370 14.91 0.01 -16.81
CA THR A 370 15.24 -0.94 -15.72
C THR A 370 14.37 -0.70 -14.48
N CYS A 371 13.28 -1.46 -14.35
CA CYS A 371 12.60 -1.65 -13.06
C CYS A 371 12.84 -3.09 -12.62
N PRO A 372 13.20 -3.38 -11.35
CA PRO A 372 13.39 -4.76 -10.92
C PRO A 372 12.13 -5.61 -11.07
N LEU A 373 10.94 -5.00 -11.00
CA LEU A 373 9.67 -5.69 -11.26
C LEU A 373 9.41 -6.00 -12.75
N SER A 374 10.33 -5.67 -13.66
CA SER A 374 10.17 -5.91 -15.10
C SER A 374 9.76 -7.37 -15.33
N VAL A 375 8.51 -7.52 -15.78
CA VAL A 375 8.00 -8.80 -16.27
C VAL A 375 8.44 -8.87 -17.72
N ASP A 376 9.29 -9.84 -18.03
CA ASP A 376 9.56 -10.20 -19.41
C ASP A 376 8.20 -10.42 -20.08
N ILE A 377 8.00 -9.75 -21.20
CA ILE A 377 6.85 -10.01 -22.08
C ILE A 377 7.10 -11.40 -22.68
N MET A 378 6.90 -12.44 -21.87
CA MET A 378 6.63 -13.74 -22.42
C MET A 378 5.37 -13.56 -23.28
N PRO A 379 5.39 -13.93 -24.57
CA PRO A 379 4.18 -13.93 -25.36
C PRO A 379 3.17 -14.74 -24.56
N SER A 380 2.07 -14.09 -24.22
CA SER A 380 0.97 -14.65 -23.45
C SER A 380 0.84 -16.13 -23.77
N THR A 381 1.24 -17.01 -22.84
CA THR A 381 0.56 -18.29 -22.75
C THR A 381 -0.88 -17.89 -22.64
N GLU A 382 -1.66 -18.21 -23.67
CA GLU A 382 -3.08 -17.90 -23.77
C GLU A 382 -3.64 -17.93 -22.36
N GLN A 383 -4.19 -16.81 -21.89
CA GLN A 383 -5.23 -16.89 -20.88
C GLN A 383 -6.14 -17.97 -21.45
N THR A 384 -6.11 -19.17 -20.87
CA THR A 384 -7.06 -20.21 -21.19
C THR A 384 -8.37 -19.53 -20.89
N SER A 385 -9.01 -19.05 -21.95
CA SER A 385 -10.32 -18.44 -21.88
C SER A 385 -11.10 -19.45 -21.10
N VAL A 386 -11.49 -19.12 -19.86
CA VAL A 386 -12.29 -20.03 -19.05
C VAL A 386 -13.43 -20.40 -19.96
N ASP A 387 -13.42 -21.65 -20.43
CA ASP A 387 -14.35 -22.05 -21.46
C ASP A 387 -15.71 -21.87 -20.82
N LYS A 388 -16.47 -20.88 -21.26
CA LYS A 388 -17.80 -20.59 -20.72
C LYS A 388 -18.81 -21.60 -21.25
N SER A 389 -18.39 -22.51 -22.13
CA SER A 389 -19.22 -23.58 -22.66
C SER A 389 -19.92 -24.40 -21.56
N PRO A 390 -19.30 -24.81 -20.43
CA PRO A 390 -19.98 -25.61 -19.40
C PRO A 390 -21.11 -24.83 -18.73
N ALA A 391 -20.91 -23.52 -18.46
CA ALA A 391 -21.95 -22.67 -17.90
C ALA A 391 -23.13 -22.48 -18.88
N VAL A 392 -22.84 -22.25 -20.16
CA VAL A 392 -23.85 -22.09 -21.22
C VAL A 392 -24.61 -23.39 -21.47
N TRP A 393 -23.92 -24.54 -21.50
CA TRP A 393 -24.53 -25.86 -21.62
C TRP A 393 -25.42 -26.19 -20.43
N THR A 394 -24.97 -25.90 -19.20
CA THR A 394 -25.75 -26.14 -17.99
C THR A 394 -27.02 -25.29 -17.96
N LEU A 395 -26.93 -24.01 -18.32
CA LEU A 395 -28.09 -23.10 -18.41
C LEU A 395 -29.09 -23.56 -19.49
N SER A 396 -28.57 -24.02 -20.64
CA SER A 396 -29.39 -24.54 -21.74
C SER A 396 -30.11 -25.84 -21.35
N LEU A 397 -29.43 -26.73 -20.63
CA LEU A 397 -30.01 -27.99 -20.11
C LEU A 397 -31.05 -27.73 -19.02
N MET A 398 -30.83 -26.75 -18.14
CA MET A 398 -31.83 -26.32 -17.14
C MET A 398 -33.05 -25.69 -17.80
N ALA A 399 -32.87 -24.87 -18.83
CA ALA A 399 -33.98 -24.31 -19.61
C ALA A 399 -34.78 -25.41 -20.32
N ALA A 400 -34.10 -26.40 -20.92
CA ALA A 400 -34.74 -27.56 -21.53
C ALA A 400 -35.48 -28.43 -20.51
N PHE A 401 -34.91 -28.63 -19.32
CA PHE A 401 -35.56 -29.30 -18.19
C PHE A 401 -36.86 -28.60 -17.80
N LEU A 402 -36.82 -27.28 -17.57
CA LEU A 402 -37.99 -26.49 -17.19
C LEU A 402 -39.06 -26.52 -18.29
N ALA A 403 -38.67 -26.33 -19.56
CA ALA A 403 -39.59 -26.40 -20.69
C ALA A 403 -40.25 -27.79 -20.82
N GLY A 404 -39.47 -28.87 -20.69
CA GLY A 404 -39.94 -30.25 -20.74
C GLY A 404 -40.86 -30.61 -19.57
N ALA A 405 -40.51 -30.18 -18.36
CA ALA A 405 -41.34 -30.36 -17.16
C ALA A 405 -42.67 -29.63 -17.30
N THR A 406 -42.66 -28.38 -17.80
CA THR A 406 -43.88 -27.57 -17.99
C THR A 406 -44.80 -28.17 -19.07
N ALA A 407 -44.22 -28.67 -20.17
CA ALA A 407 -44.98 -29.33 -21.23
C ALA A 407 -45.54 -30.69 -20.79
N GLY A 408 -44.76 -31.48 -20.03
CA GLY A 408 -45.15 -32.78 -19.51
C GLY A 408 -46.16 -32.71 -18.37
N TYR A 409 -46.17 -31.62 -17.59
CA TYR A 409 -47.09 -31.41 -16.46
C TYR A 409 -48.56 -31.43 -16.90
N ARG A 410 -48.84 -30.99 -18.14
CA ARG A 410 -50.17 -31.06 -18.75
C ARG A 410 -50.70 -32.50 -18.91
N ARG A 411 -49.83 -33.51 -18.88
CA ARG A 411 -50.18 -34.94 -18.98
C ARG A 411 -50.02 -35.69 -17.64
N GLY A 412 -49.83 -34.94 -16.56
CA GLY A 412 -49.69 -35.47 -15.20
C GLY A 412 -48.25 -35.42 -14.67
N PRO A 413 -48.07 -35.34 -13.34
CA PRO A 413 -46.78 -35.07 -12.71
C PRO A 413 -45.74 -36.16 -12.98
N LEU A 414 -46.17 -37.43 -13.09
CA LEU A 414 -45.27 -38.55 -13.41
C LEU A 414 -44.72 -38.50 -14.84
N HIS A 415 -45.47 -37.93 -15.79
CA HIS A 415 -44.99 -37.76 -17.17
C HIS A 415 -44.00 -36.59 -17.29
N ALA A 416 -44.21 -35.52 -16.54
CA ALA A 416 -43.25 -34.42 -16.43
C ALA A 416 -41.91 -34.92 -15.88
N LEU A 417 -41.94 -35.72 -14.82
CA LEU A 417 -40.73 -36.24 -14.18
C LEU A 417 -39.97 -37.22 -15.08
N ARG A 418 -40.67 -38.10 -15.80
CA ARG A 418 -40.06 -39.05 -16.75
C ARG A 418 -39.36 -38.37 -17.93
N TRP A 419 -39.91 -37.26 -18.42
CA TRP A 419 -39.34 -36.51 -19.54
C TRP A 419 -38.21 -35.57 -19.12
N ALA A 420 -38.30 -35.00 -17.92
CA ALA A 420 -37.35 -34.00 -17.46
C ALA A 420 -36.13 -34.62 -16.74
N SER A 421 -36.26 -35.80 -16.12
CA SER A 421 -35.17 -36.43 -15.35
C SER A 421 -33.84 -36.65 -16.11
N PRO A 422 -33.79 -36.96 -17.43
CA PRO A 422 -32.52 -37.13 -18.14
C PRO A 422 -31.75 -35.81 -18.25
N PHE A 423 -32.44 -34.69 -18.46
CA PHE A 423 -31.81 -33.37 -18.58
C PHE A 423 -31.26 -32.89 -17.24
N LEU A 424 -31.97 -33.17 -16.14
CA LEU A 424 -31.50 -32.88 -14.79
C LEU A 424 -30.26 -33.70 -14.45
N LEU A 425 -30.25 -35.00 -14.79
CA LEU A 425 -29.10 -35.87 -14.56
C LEU A 425 -27.87 -35.36 -15.30
N VAL A 426 -28.00 -35.01 -16.58
CA VAL A 426 -26.87 -34.50 -17.38
C VAL A 426 -26.38 -33.15 -16.84
N ALA A 427 -27.28 -32.26 -16.41
CA ALA A 427 -26.90 -30.99 -15.80
C ALA A 427 -26.14 -31.19 -14.46
N LEU A 428 -26.57 -32.13 -13.62
CA LEU A 428 -25.89 -32.45 -12.37
C LEU A 428 -24.49 -33.05 -12.61
N VAL A 429 -24.36 -33.95 -13.60
CA VAL A 429 -23.07 -34.52 -13.98
C VAL A 429 -22.13 -33.44 -14.54
N ALA A 430 -22.65 -32.51 -15.34
CA ALA A 430 -21.86 -31.40 -15.89
C ALA A 430 -21.40 -30.40 -14.81
N LEU A 431 -22.13 -30.29 -13.69
CA LEU A 431 -21.78 -29.44 -12.54
C LEU A 431 -20.77 -30.07 -11.59
N MET A 432 -20.55 -31.39 -11.65
CA MET A 432 -19.65 -32.10 -10.72
C MET A 432 -18.22 -31.55 -10.69
N PRO A 433 -17.55 -31.22 -11.81
CA PRO A 433 -16.20 -30.66 -11.78
C PRO A 433 -16.13 -29.34 -11.02
N SER A 434 -17.12 -28.46 -11.20
CA SER A 434 -17.20 -27.18 -10.50
C SER A 434 -17.51 -27.34 -9.02
N LEU A 435 -18.36 -28.30 -8.66
CA LEU A 435 -18.68 -28.64 -7.27
C LEU A 435 -17.47 -29.24 -6.55
N MET A 436 -16.69 -30.07 -7.22
CA MET A 436 -15.42 -30.60 -6.71
C MET A 436 -14.40 -29.49 -6.50
N GLY A 437 -14.26 -28.56 -7.46
CA GLY A 437 -13.38 -27.39 -7.30
C GLY A 437 -13.78 -26.52 -6.11
N TRP A 438 -15.07 -26.19 -6.00
CA TRP A 438 -15.59 -25.44 -4.84
C TRP A 438 -15.38 -26.18 -3.51
N TRP A 439 -15.54 -27.50 -3.49
CA TRP A 439 -15.31 -28.31 -2.29
C TRP A 439 -13.83 -28.33 -1.88
N VAL A 440 -12.92 -28.37 -2.85
CA VAL A 440 -11.46 -28.27 -2.61
C VAL A 440 -11.09 -26.89 -2.04
N ASP A 441 -11.69 -25.82 -2.55
CA ASP A 441 -11.46 -24.46 -2.03
C ASP A 441 -11.98 -24.26 -0.59
N GLN A 442 -13.00 -25.02 -0.20
CA GLN A 442 -13.58 -25.00 1.16
C GLN A 442 -12.90 -26.00 2.11
N ALA A 443 -12.03 -26.89 1.60
CA ALA A 443 -11.31 -27.82 2.44
C ALA A 443 -10.30 -27.04 3.31
N PRO A 444 -10.21 -27.32 4.63
CA PRO A 444 -9.17 -26.74 5.48
C PRO A 444 -7.81 -27.05 4.87
N GLN A 445 -7.00 -26.03 4.59
CA GLN A 445 -5.62 -26.21 4.16
C GLN A 445 -4.84 -26.86 5.32
N PRO A 446 -4.02 -27.90 5.07
CA PRO A 446 -3.26 -28.55 6.12
C PRO A 446 -2.27 -27.55 6.75
N VAL A 447 -2.30 -27.46 8.08
CA VAL A 447 -1.35 -26.66 8.87
C VAL A 447 -0.14 -27.56 9.15
N GLY A 448 0.98 -27.32 8.47
CA GLY A 448 2.26 -28.01 8.71
C GLY A 448 2.96 -28.47 7.42
N GLU A 449 4.28 -28.69 7.48
CA GLU A 449 5.01 -29.39 6.42
C GLU A 449 4.45 -30.81 6.28
N THR A 450 4.09 -31.20 5.06
CA THR A 450 3.78 -32.61 4.73
C THR A 450 5.07 -33.41 4.75
N VAL A 451 5.48 -33.84 5.95
CA VAL A 451 6.66 -34.69 6.14
C VAL A 451 6.28 -36.12 5.77
N TRP A 452 7.02 -36.70 4.82
CA TRP A 452 6.93 -38.12 4.51
C TRP A 452 7.36 -38.94 5.74
N ASP A 453 6.54 -39.89 6.17
CA ASP A 453 6.89 -40.80 7.27
C ASP A 453 7.63 -42.02 6.70
N ASP A 454 8.86 -42.26 7.17
CA ASP A 454 9.70 -43.40 6.75
C ASP A 454 9.11 -44.77 7.11
N THR A 455 8.01 -44.82 7.86
CA THR A 455 7.25 -46.07 8.14
C THR A 455 6.25 -46.43 7.03
N TRP A 456 6.00 -45.56 6.06
CA TRP A 456 5.09 -45.82 4.94
C TRP A 456 5.76 -46.67 3.83
N PRO A 457 5.02 -47.57 3.15
CA PRO A 457 5.55 -48.34 2.03
C PRO A 457 6.11 -47.46 0.91
N ASP A 458 7.29 -47.80 0.40
CA ASP A 458 7.95 -47.09 -0.72
C ASP A 458 7.09 -47.06 -2.00
N ASP A 459 6.22 -48.07 -2.19
CA ASP A 459 5.31 -48.14 -3.34
C ASP A 459 4.27 -47.00 -3.33
N TRP A 460 4.07 -46.30 -2.21
CA TRP A 460 3.13 -45.18 -2.09
C TRP A 460 3.77 -43.81 -2.38
N ARG A 461 5.08 -43.79 -2.64
CA ARG A 461 5.87 -42.55 -2.76
C ARG A 461 5.52 -41.73 -4.00
N GLU A 462 5.03 -42.39 -5.05
CA GLU A 462 4.46 -41.75 -6.26
C GLU A 462 2.93 -41.66 -6.23
N GLY A 463 2.30 -42.14 -5.15
CA GLY A 463 0.85 -42.19 -4.96
C GLY A 463 0.32 -41.11 -4.02
N HIS A 464 -0.96 -41.22 -3.67
CA HIS A 464 -1.57 -40.34 -2.66
C HIS A 464 -1.65 -41.08 -1.33
N VAL A 465 -1.21 -40.43 -0.24
CA VAL A 465 -1.33 -40.95 1.12
C VAL A 465 -2.34 -40.10 1.89
N VAL A 466 -3.31 -40.77 2.51
CA VAL A 466 -4.33 -40.15 3.37
C VAL A 466 -4.15 -40.66 4.78
N VAL A 467 -3.98 -39.73 5.72
CA VAL A 467 -3.82 -40.01 7.15
C VAL A 467 -5.07 -39.51 7.89
N PHE A 468 -5.70 -40.37 8.67
CA PHE A 468 -6.78 -40.04 9.58
C PHE A 468 -6.26 -40.10 11.02
N GLU A 469 -6.16 -38.96 11.69
CA GLU A 469 -5.87 -38.90 13.12
C GLU A 469 -7.18 -38.94 13.91
N LEU A 470 -7.45 -40.07 14.57
CA LEU A 470 -8.56 -40.25 15.51
C LEU A 470 -8.05 -40.15 16.95
N PRO A 471 -8.88 -39.79 17.94
CA PRO A 471 -8.44 -39.57 19.32
C PRO A 471 -7.70 -40.73 19.99
N ASN A 472 -7.87 -41.96 19.47
CA ASN A 472 -7.27 -43.18 20.01
C ASN A 472 -6.46 -43.98 18.98
N GLU A 473 -6.40 -43.56 17.72
CA GLU A 473 -5.68 -44.29 16.66
C GLU A 473 -5.37 -43.41 15.45
N THR A 474 -4.30 -43.73 14.73
CA THR A 474 -3.99 -43.10 13.44
C THR A 474 -4.16 -44.15 12.34
N LEU A 475 -5.03 -43.86 11.38
CA LEU A 475 -5.31 -44.75 10.26
C LEU A 475 -4.69 -44.19 8.98
N VAL A 476 -3.78 -44.94 8.36
CA VAL A 476 -3.05 -44.50 7.16
C VAL A 476 -3.42 -45.40 5.99
N ILE A 477 -3.81 -44.80 4.87
CA ILE A 477 -4.12 -45.50 3.61
C ILE A 477 -3.38 -44.79 2.48
N GLY A 478 -2.62 -45.52 1.67
CA GLY A 478 -1.97 -44.98 0.46
C GLY A 478 -2.04 -45.93 -0.73
N GLY A 479 -1.82 -45.36 -1.92
CA GLY A 479 -1.81 -46.08 -3.21
C GLY A 479 -1.54 -45.18 -4.42
#